data_AF-A0A7S0SQQ1-F1
#
_entry.id   AF-A0A7S0SQQ1-F1
#
_cell.length_a   1.000
_cell.length_b   1.000
_cell.length_c   1.000
_cell.angle_alpha   90.00
_cell.angle_beta   90.00
_cell.angle_gamma   90.00
#
_symmetry.space_group_name_H-M   'P 1'
#
loop_
_entity.id
_entity.type
_entity.pdbx_description
1 polymer ?
#
loop_
_entity_poly.entity_id
_entity_poly.type
_entity_poly.pdbx_seq_one_letter_code
_entity_poly.pdbx_strand_id
1 'polypeptide(L)'
;GGGGGGGGDRSSGRGEGAIETEVNDASTSPTLVGGGGSGDDSSLTEALLAPTQSRNSPSGAAAAAADSDPTRGASSCSSLLVALLHLVPITLADLLATALISYGLLYVPVSTFLMLRHGQLLFAAAIAVVMRRSLNPLHRLGISLSFSGAALVALSAILAAPQLRVHTLTGIGYIVASQLVQTAQLTFEGYFLQDAVRLSPLEMVGAEGVLGMAMMSGIVLPLAQVAVPGSDLGGCMENTLESLAMVAATPHLLVLLACYIGGLAAYNFIGMSISHAMGVMSRTVLETLRTLLCWVLSLALHYSSQVYFGGEELSDFSAMQLGGFIMATLGTLLYGRGDAADCQRVFEREVLRHRRQS
;
A
#
# COMPACT_ATOMS: atom_id res chain seq x y z
N GLY A 1 67.26 18.23 44.48
CA GLY A 1 67.68 16.89 44.04
C GLY A 1 66.84 16.53 42.83
N GLY A 2 67.39 16.24 41.65
CA GLY A 2 68.41 15.21 41.40
C GLY A 2 67.69 13.86 41.51
N GLY A 3 67.14 13.29 40.44
CA GLY A 3 67.76 12.65 39.27
C GLY A 3 67.14 11.24 39.21
N GLY A 4 66.94 10.52 38.12
CA GLY A 4 67.37 10.60 36.73
C GLY A 4 67.31 9.17 36.14
N GLY A 5 67.19 9.06 34.83
CA GLY A 5 67.49 7.86 34.03
C GLY A 5 66.32 6.87 33.88
N GLY A 6 66.02 6.32 32.71
CA GLY A 6 66.62 6.27 31.36
C GLY A 6 65.74 5.27 30.56
N GLY A 7 65.66 5.19 29.24
CA GLY A 7 66.47 5.67 28.11
C GLY A 7 66.55 4.55 27.06
N GLY A 8 66.42 4.90 25.77
CA GLY A 8 66.79 4.11 24.55
C GLY A 8 65.96 2.86 24.26
N ASP A 9 65.65 2.42 23.03
CA ASP A 9 66.19 2.60 21.66
C ASP A 9 65.00 2.48 20.67
N ARG A 10 64.82 3.22 19.56
CA ARG A 10 65.59 3.49 18.32
C ARG A 10 65.89 2.29 17.39
N SER A 11 65.41 2.45 16.15
CA SER A 11 65.93 1.91 14.87
C SER A 11 65.62 0.43 14.56
N SER A 12 65.52 -0.08 13.33
CA SER A 12 65.46 0.45 11.95
C SER A 12 65.42 -0.78 11.01
N GLY A 13 64.55 -0.74 10.00
CA GLY A 13 64.67 -1.46 8.71
C GLY A 13 64.48 -3.00 8.70
N ARG A 14 64.34 -3.68 7.57
CA ARG A 14 63.96 -3.41 6.16
C ARG A 14 64.24 -4.74 5.42
N GLY A 15 63.26 -5.29 4.70
CA GLY A 15 63.43 -6.40 3.72
C GLY A 15 63.70 -7.78 4.32
N GLU A 16 63.40 -8.93 3.73
CA GLU A 16 62.79 -9.39 2.46
C GLU A 16 62.46 -10.88 2.71
N GLY A 17 61.50 -11.46 1.98
CA GLY A 17 61.27 -12.91 2.02
C GLY A 17 59.91 -13.33 1.53
N ALA A 18 59.76 -13.41 0.20
CA ALA A 18 58.60 -13.94 -0.50
C ALA A 18 58.37 -15.44 -0.24
N ILE A 19 57.11 -15.85 -0.11
CA ILE A 19 56.58 -17.11 -0.65
C ILE A 19 55.14 -16.85 -1.13
N GLU A 20 54.93 -17.06 -2.43
CA GLU A 20 53.65 -17.09 -3.13
C GLU A 20 52.73 -18.20 -2.60
N THR A 21 51.43 -17.94 -2.52
CA THR A 21 50.42 -18.88 -3.06
C THR A 21 49.17 -18.09 -3.46
N GLU A 22 48.88 -18.09 -4.76
CA GLU A 22 47.58 -17.76 -5.34
C GLU A 22 46.47 -18.61 -4.68
N VAL A 23 45.33 -18.00 -4.34
CA VAL A 23 44.02 -18.49 -4.78
C VAL A 23 43.13 -17.28 -5.05
N ASN A 24 42.86 -17.13 -6.34
CA ASN A 24 41.82 -16.33 -6.97
C ASN A 24 40.44 -16.79 -6.45
N ASP A 25 39.54 -15.88 -6.08
CA ASP A 25 38.13 -16.07 -6.44
C ASP A 25 37.31 -14.78 -6.31
N ALA A 26 36.68 -14.46 -7.43
CA ALA A 26 35.73 -13.39 -7.63
C ALA A 26 34.44 -13.64 -6.85
N SER A 27 33.87 -12.58 -6.27
CA SER A 27 32.43 -12.51 -6.06
C SER A 27 31.91 -11.15 -6.53
N THR A 28 31.74 -11.10 -7.84
CA THR A 28 30.89 -10.18 -8.57
C THR A 28 29.52 -10.15 -7.90
N SER A 29 29.17 -9.04 -7.25
CA SER A 29 27.82 -8.80 -6.77
C SER A 29 26.90 -8.67 -7.98
N PRO A 30 25.83 -9.49 -8.14
CA PRO A 30 24.88 -9.27 -9.20
C PRO A 30 23.98 -8.11 -8.78
N THR A 31 24.17 -6.95 -9.41
CA THR A 31 23.15 -5.93 -9.56
C THR A 31 21.90 -6.57 -10.15
N LEU A 32 20.91 -6.84 -9.29
CA LEU A 32 19.59 -7.32 -9.67
C LEU A 32 18.82 -6.18 -10.34
N VAL A 33 18.68 -6.28 -11.66
CA VAL A 33 17.80 -5.44 -12.46
C VAL A 33 16.34 -5.85 -12.16
N GLY A 34 15.68 -5.04 -11.35
CA GLY A 34 14.28 -5.18 -10.96
C GLY A 34 13.35 -4.70 -12.08
N GLY A 35 12.44 -5.59 -12.52
CA GLY A 35 11.34 -5.23 -13.39
C GLY A 35 10.22 -4.64 -12.53
N GLY A 36 9.74 -3.46 -12.90
CA GLY A 36 8.71 -2.73 -12.17
C GLY A 36 7.31 -3.29 -12.43
N GLY A 37 6.55 -3.48 -11.34
CA GLY A 37 5.09 -3.70 -11.30
C GLY A 37 4.38 -2.60 -10.48
N SER A 38 3.25 -2.14 -11.01
CA SER A 38 2.44 -0.95 -10.70
C SER A 38 1.46 -1.09 -9.55
N GLY A 39 1.22 0.00 -8.80
CA GLY A 39 -0.06 0.26 -8.12
C GLY A 39 -0.28 -0.21 -6.68
N ASP A 40 0.53 0.32 -5.77
CA ASP A 40 0.19 0.90 -4.45
C ASP A 40 -0.60 0.17 -3.35
N ASP A 41 -1.38 -0.87 -3.59
CA ASP A 41 -1.80 -1.85 -2.57
C ASP A 41 -1.81 -3.28 -3.16
N SER A 42 -1.62 -3.38 -4.49
CA SER A 42 -1.42 -4.62 -5.24
C SER A 42 -0.17 -5.31 -4.75
N SER A 43 0.97 -4.65 -4.53
CA SER A 43 2.22 -5.31 -4.12
C SER A 43 2.19 -6.07 -2.79
N LEU A 44 1.35 -5.66 -1.83
CA LEU A 44 1.14 -6.40 -0.58
C LEU A 44 0.24 -7.59 -0.90
N THR A 45 -0.91 -7.38 -1.54
CA THR A 45 -1.85 -8.42 -1.99
C THR A 45 -1.23 -9.41 -3.00
N GLU A 46 -0.28 -8.98 -3.82
CA GLU A 46 0.47 -9.67 -4.86
C GLU A 46 1.70 -10.35 -4.25
N ALA A 47 2.36 -9.77 -3.24
CA ALA A 47 3.29 -10.53 -2.40
C ALA A 47 2.57 -11.63 -1.59
N LEU A 48 1.34 -11.34 -1.13
CA LEU A 48 0.46 -12.25 -0.37
C LEU A 48 -0.18 -13.34 -1.28
N LEU A 49 -0.28 -13.10 -2.61
CA LEU A 49 -1.01 -13.93 -3.57
C LEU A 49 -0.24 -14.31 -4.86
N ALA A 50 0.99 -13.89 -5.16
CA ALA A 50 1.66 -14.25 -6.42
C ALA A 50 2.13 -15.72 -6.44
N PRO A 51 2.05 -16.45 -7.57
CA PRO A 51 2.74 -17.72 -7.77
C PRO A 51 4.17 -17.46 -8.25
N THR A 52 5.13 -18.26 -7.75
CA THR A 52 6.53 -18.26 -8.21
C THR A 52 6.60 -18.43 -9.74
N GLN A 53 7.08 -17.40 -10.46
CA GLN A 53 7.46 -17.54 -11.86
C GLN A 53 8.98 -17.69 -12.00
N SER A 54 9.36 -18.83 -12.57
CA SER A 54 10.71 -19.19 -13.04
C SER A 54 11.11 -18.28 -14.21
N ARG A 55 12.19 -17.50 -14.05
CA ARG A 55 12.77 -16.66 -15.11
C ARG A 55 13.78 -17.46 -15.92
N ASN A 56 13.50 -17.73 -17.18
CA ASN A 56 14.50 -18.08 -18.20
C ASN A 56 14.07 -17.60 -19.59
N SER A 57 14.72 -16.56 -20.11
CA SER A 57 15.22 -16.42 -21.51
C SER A 57 15.68 -14.97 -21.84
N PRO A 58 16.60 -14.77 -22.80
CA PRO A 58 17.63 -13.72 -22.71
C PRO A 58 17.42 -12.47 -23.60
N SER A 59 18.07 -11.39 -23.14
CA SER A 59 18.59 -10.18 -23.81
C SER A 59 17.89 -9.61 -25.06
N GLY A 60 17.43 -8.36 -24.94
CA GLY A 60 17.02 -7.49 -26.04
C GLY A 60 17.78 -6.16 -26.05
N ALA A 61 19.11 -6.18 -26.08
CA ALA A 61 19.94 -5.03 -26.42
C ALA A 61 20.07 -4.94 -27.95
N ALA A 62 18.98 -4.66 -28.67
CA ALA A 62 18.98 -4.40 -30.12
C ALA A 62 17.60 -3.93 -30.65
N ALA A 63 17.06 -2.81 -30.15
CA ALA A 63 15.84 -2.21 -30.73
C ALA A 63 15.94 -0.68 -30.88
N ALA A 64 17.15 -0.17 -31.12
CA ALA A 64 17.40 1.21 -31.49
C ALA A 64 17.87 1.27 -32.95
N ALA A 65 16.99 0.93 -33.89
CA ALA A 65 17.09 1.33 -35.29
C ALA A 65 15.82 0.91 -36.05
N ALA A 66 15.21 1.90 -36.74
CA ALA A 66 14.24 1.76 -37.83
C ALA A 66 12.93 1.01 -37.54
N ASP A 67 11.81 1.74 -37.49
CA ASP A 67 10.80 1.61 -38.55
C ASP A 67 9.81 2.78 -38.51
N SER A 68 9.72 3.52 -39.62
CA SER A 68 8.74 4.57 -39.86
C SER A 68 7.67 4.00 -40.78
N ASP A 69 6.69 3.31 -40.20
CA ASP A 69 5.60 2.67 -40.94
C ASP A 69 4.24 3.37 -40.66
N PRO A 70 3.46 3.81 -41.67
CA PRO A 70 2.27 4.64 -41.49
C PRO A 70 1.03 3.88 -40.98
N THR A 71 1.15 2.59 -40.68
CA THR A 71 0.04 1.68 -40.35
C THR A 71 -0.31 1.60 -38.86
N ARG A 72 0.48 2.27 -37.98
CA ARG A 72 0.30 2.24 -36.51
C ARG A 72 -0.96 2.92 -35.97
N GLY A 73 -1.62 3.78 -36.74
CA GLY A 73 -2.79 4.55 -36.26
C GLY A 73 -4.01 3.69 -35.91
N ALA A 74 -4.26 2.63 -36.68
CA ALA A 74 -5.42 1.75 -36.48
C ALA A 74 -5.17 0.67 -35.41
N SER A 75 -3.94 0.14 -35.32
CA SER A 75 -3.57 -0.86 -34.32
C SER A 75 -3.37 -0.26 -32.92
N SER A 76 -2.85 0.96 -32.83
CA SER A 76 -2.67 1.66 -31.55
C SER A 76 -4.01 2.01 -30.88
N CYS A 77 -5.05 2.33 -31.67
CA CYS A 77 -6.38 2.62 -31.13
C CYS A 77 -7.05 1.35 -30.57
N SER A 78 -6.84 0.19 -31.20
CA SER A 78 -7.36 -1.09 -30.69
C SER A 78 -6.65 -1.51 -29.40
N SER A 79 -5.34 -1.34 -29.29
CA SER A 79 -4.59 -1.66 -28.06
C SER A 79 -4.95 -0.72 -26.91
N LEU A 80 -5.10 0.58 -27.19
CA LEU A 80 -5.55 1.55 -26.19
C LEU A 80 -6.98 1.27 -25.72
N LEU A 81 -7.90 0.95 -26.63
CA LEU A 81 -9.28 0.61 -26.31
C LEU A 81 -9.36 -0.63 -25.42
N VAL A 82 -8.56 -1.67 -25.71
CA VAL A 82 -8.49 -2.88 -24.90
C VAL A 82 -7.90 -2.55 -23.51
N ALA A 83 -6.85 -1.75 -23.42
CA ALA A 83 -6.29 -1.31 -22.15
C ALA A 83 -7.31 -0.53 -21.31
N LEU A 84 -8.02 0.42 -21.92
CA LEU A 84 -9.08 1.19 -21.28
C LEU A 84 -10.23 0.28 -20.81
N LEU A 85 -10.65 -0.70 -21.62
CA LEU A 85 -11.73 -1.62 -21.26
C LEU A 85 -11.41 -2.44 -20.00
N HIS A 86 -10.14 -2.83 -19.80
CA HIS A 86 -9.71 -3.53 -18.60
C HIS A 86 -9.55 -2.60 -17.39
N LEU A 87 -9.21 -1.32 -17.62
CA LEU A 87 -9.01 -0.33 -16.57
C LEU A 87 -10.32 0.21 -15.98
N VAL A 88 -11.39 0.27 -16.77
CA VAL A 88 -12.73 0.73 -16.34
C VAL A 88 -13.28 -0.02 -15.11
N PRO A 89 -13.36 -1.37 -15.08
CA PRO A 89 -13.89 -2.07 -13.91
C PRO A 89 -13.03 -1.87 -12.65
N ILE A 90 -11.72 -1.74 -12.82
CA ILE A 90 -10.76 -1.51 -11.72
C ILE A 90 -10.97 -0.11 -11.13
N THR A 91 -10.99 0.91 -11.98
CA THR A 91 -11.25 2.29 -11.54
C THR A 91 -12.64 2.48 -10.94
N LEU A 92 -13.66 1.76 -11.42
CA LEU A 92 -14.98 1.78 -10.80
C LEU A 92 -14.97 1.16 -9.40
N ALA A 93 -14.23 0.07 -9.21
CA ALA A 93 -14.06 -0.55 -7.90
C ALA A 93 -13.29 0.36 -6.93
N ASP A 94 -12.25 1.06 -7.39
CA ASP A 94 -11.51 2.04 -6.60
C ASP A 94 -12.39 3.24 -6.19
N LEU A 95 -13.16 3.80 -7.13
CA LEU A 95 -14.12 4.86 -6.84
C LEU A 95 -15.19 4.42 -5.84
N LEU A 96 -15.71 3.19 -5.98
CA LEU A 96 -16.69 2.64 -5.03
C LEU A 96 -16.07 2.43 -3.64
N ALA A 97 -14.86 1.89 -3.56
CA ALA A 97 -14.15 1.72 -2.29
C ALA A 97 -13.91 3.08 -1.62
N THR A 98 -13.45 4.08 -2.39
CA THR A 98 -13.20 5.45 -1.90
C THR A 98 -14.49 6.13 -1.43
N ALA A 99 -15.61 5.94 -2.14
CA ALA A 99 -16.92 6.44 -1.72
C ALA A 99 -17.35 5.80 -0.38
N LEU A 100 -17.24 4.47 -0.25
CA LEU A 100 -17.57 3.75 0.98
C LEU A 100 -16.69 4.20 2.16
N ILE A 101 -15.39 4.43 1.94
CA ILE A 101 -14.48 5.00 2.96
C ILE A 101 -14.97 6.39 3.39
N SER A 102 -15.31 7.24 2.42
CA SER A 102 -15.76 8.61 2.68
C SER A 102 -17.04 8.64 3.51
N TYR A 103 -18.02 7.78 3.21
CA TYR A 103 -19.21 7.62 4.04
C TYR A 103 -18.89 7.03 5.42
N GLY A 104 -17.96 6.07 5.51
CA GLY A 104 -17.54 5.49 6.78
C GLY A 104 -16.92 6.52 7.75
N LEU A 105 -16.11 7.44 7.21
CA LEU A 105 -15.46 8.52 7.96
C LEU A 105 -16.44 9.55 8.54
N LEU A 106 -17.69 9.62 8.05
CA LEU A 106 -18.72 10.49 8.63
C LEU A 106 -19.22 9.99 9.98
N TYR A 107 -19.10 8.69 10.25
CA TYR A 107 -19.68 8.05 11.44
C TYR A 107 -18.66 7.52 12.43
N VAL A 108 -17.39 7.42 12.02
CA VAL A 108 -16.32 6.79 12.79
C VAL A 108 -15.11 7.71 12.81
N PRO A 109 -14.43 7.88 13.96
CA PRO A 109 -13.21 8.69 14.04
C PRO A 109 -12.10 8.18 13.11
N VAL A 110 -11.29 9.11 12.59
CA VAL A 110 -10.23 8.82 11.62
C VAL A 110 -9.24 7.76 12.16
N SER A 111 -8.94 7.77 13.46
CA SER A 111 -8.02 6.80 14.04
C SER A 111 -8.56 5.36 13.97
N THR A 112 -9.86 5.18 14.22
CA THR A 112 -10.53 3.88 14.14
C THR A 112 -10.55 3.37 12.70
N PHE A 113 -10.83 4.25 11.74
CA PHE A 113 -10.74 3.92 10.31
C PHE A 113 -9.34 3.42 9.94
N LEU A 114 -8.29 4.19 10.27
CA LEU A 114 -6.91 3.82 9.91
C LEU A 114 -6.48 2.52 10.57
N MET A 115 -6.87 2.28 11.82
CA MET A 115 -6.57 1.02 12.50
C MET A 115 -7.32 -0.16 11.90
N LEU A 116 -8.60 0.01 11.56
CA LEU A 116 -9.39 -1.03 10.90
C LEU A 116 -8.92 -1.30 9.48
N ARG A 117 -8.28 -0.33 8.79
CA ARG A 117 -7.73 -0.51 7.43
C ARG A 117 -6.73 -1.67 7.34
N HIS A 118 -6.02 -2.00 8.42
CA HIS A 118 -5.14 -3.19 8.47
C HIS A 118 -5.92 -4.51 8.35
N GLY A 119 -7.25 -4.48 8.46
CA GLY A 119 -8.14 -5.61 8.20
C GLY A 119 -8.16 -6.09 6.75
N GLN A 120 -7.62 -5.34 5.79
CA GLN A 120 -7.50 -5.75 4.38
C GLN A 120 -6.84 -7.12 4.20
N LEU A 121 -5.87 -7.46 5.06
CA LEU A 121 -5.21 -8.77 5.06
C LEU A 121 -6.20 -9.94 5.21
N LEU A 122 -7.29 -9.76 5.96
CA LEU A 122 -8.30 -10.80 6.17
C LEU A 122 -9.03 -11.13 4.88
N PHE A 123 -9.37 -10.11 4.11
CA PHE A 123 -9.99 -10.26 2.81
C PHE A 123 -9.02 -10.83 1.78
N ALA A 124 -7.75 -10.40 1.80
CA ALA A 124 -6.72 -10.94 0.92
C ALA A 124 -6.53 -12.44 1.17
N ALA A 125 -6.43 -12.83 2.45
CA ALA A 125 -6.35 -14.24 2.84
C ALA A 125 -7.61 -15.04 2.45
N ALA A 126 -8.80 -14.45 2.59
CA ALA A 126 -10.05 -15.10 2.16
C ALA A 126 -10.04 -15.38 0.65
N ILE A 127 -9.62 -14.40 -0.16
CA ILE A 127 -9.48 -14.57 -1.61
C ILE A 127 -8.40 -15.63 -1.92
N ALA A 128 -7.28 -15.65 -1.19
CA ALA A 128 -6.23 -16.69 -1.31
C ALA A 128 -6.78 -18.12 -1.16
N VAL A 129 -7.63 -18.31 -0.15
CA VAL A 129 -8.25 -19.61 0.15
C VAL A 129 -9.24 -20.00 -0.95
N VAL A 130 -10.04 -19.06 -1.45
CA VAL A 130 -10.94 -19.29 -2.58
C VAL A 130 -10.16 -19.71 -3.83
N MET A 131 -8.97 -19.14 -4.04
CA MET A 131 -8.04 -19.53 -5.11
C MET A 131 -7.27 -20.85 -4.84
N ARG A 132 -7.66 -21.62 -3.83
CA ARG A 132 -7.10 -22.94 -3.45
C ARG A 132 -5.59 -22.93 -3.13
N ARG A 133 -5.08 -21.83 -2.56
CA ARG A 133 -3.71 -21.80 -2.05
C ARG A 133 -3.59 -22.53 -0.71
N SER A 134 -2.49 -23.24 -0.51
CA SER A 134 -2.16 -23.88 0.77
C SER A 134 -1.62 -22.85 1.75
N LEU A 135 -2.28 -22.68 2.90
CA LEU A 135 -1.83 -21.76 3.95
C LEU A 135 -0.87 -22.46 4.93
N ASN A 136 0.31 -21.87 5.13
CA ASN A 136 1.27 -22.28 6.16
C ASN A 136 0.66 -22.04 7.58
N PRO A 137 1.02 -22.80 8.63
CA PRO A 137 0.75 -22.45 10.02
C PRO A 137 0.97 -20.97 10.39
N LEU A 138 2.02 -20.34 9.86
CA LEU A 138 2.30 -18.91 10.09
C LEU A 138 1.21 -18.00 9.51
N HIS A 139 0.69 -18.29 8.31
CA HIS A 139 -0.42 -17.54 7.72
C HIS A 139 -1.69 -17.66 8.57
N ARG A 140 -2.01 -18.87 9.03
CA ARG A 140 -3.18 -19.11 9.89
C ARG A 140 -3.09 -18.33 11.20
N LEU A 141 -1.91 -18.29 11.81
CA LEU A 141 -1.67 -17.51 13.03
C LEU A 141 -1.71 -16.00 12.77
N GLY A 142 -1.15 -15.53 11.65
CA GLY A 142 -1.21 -14.12 11.25
C GLY A 142 -2.65 -13.65 11.00
N ILE A 143 -3.46 -14.46 10.31
CA ILE A 143 -4.88 -14.18 10.04
C ILE A 143 -5.68 -14.14 11.34
N SER A 144 -5.52 -15.13 12.24
CA SER A 144 -6.28 -15.17 13.49
C SER A 144 -5.95 -14.00 14.42
N LEU A 145 -4.67 -13.62 14.49
CA LEU A 145 -4.21 -12.47 15.25
C LEU A 145 -4.74 -11.15 14.66
N SER A 146 -4.73 -11.03 13.33
CA SER A 146 -5.26 -9.86 12.61
C SER A 146 -6.76 -9.70 12.81
N PHE A 147 -7.51 -10.80 12.71
CA PHE A 147 -8.96 -10.81 12.91
C PHE A 147 -9.32 -10.39 14.33
N SER A 148 -8.64 -10.99 15.30
CA SER A 148 -8.86 -10.68 16.71
C SER A 148 -8.50 -9.22 17.00
N GLY A 149 -7.45 -8.67 16.36
CA GLY A 149 -7.01 -7.29 16.54
C GLY A 149 -8.01 -6.29 15.97
N ALA A 150 -8.47 -6.51 14.74
CA ALA A 150 -9.49 -5.70 14.09
C ALA A 150 -10.83 -5.76 14.87
N ALA A 151 -11.25 -6.93 15.34
CA ALA A 151 -12.46 -7.08 16.16
C ALA A 151 -12.36 -6.29 17.47
N LEU A 152 -11.18 -6.26 18.08
CA LEU A 152 -10.92 -5.58 19.35
C LEU A 152 -10.87 -4.05 19.16
N VAL A 153 -10.30 -3.56 18.05
CA VAL A 153 -10.42 -2.15 17.62
C VAL A 153 -11.88 -1.77 17.37
N ALA A 154 -12.62 -2.56 16.61
CA ALA A 154 -14.04 -2.30 16.32
C ALA A 154 -14.88 -2.25 17.62
N LEU A 155 -14.64 -3.21 18.52
CA LEU A 155 -15.31 -3.25 19.83
C LEU A 155 -14.96 -2.02 20.67
N SER A 156 -13.70 -1.57 20.66
CA SER A 156 -13.29 -0.37 21.41
C SER A 156 -14.02 0.88 20.93
N ALA A 157 -14.18 1.05 19.62
CA ALA A 157 -14.92 2.17 19.05
C ALA A 157 -16.40 2.14 19.43
N ILE A 158 -17.01 0.95 19.42
CA ILE A 158 -18.43 0.76 19.79
C ILE A 158 -18.67 1.05 21.29
N LEU A 159 -17.74 0.66 22.15
CA LEU A 159 -17.86 0.86 23.60
C LEU A 159 -17.51 2.29 24.04
N ALA A 160 -16.61 2.97 23.32
CA ALA A 160 -16.22 4.34 23.63
C ALA A 160 -17.38 5.35 23.52
N ALA A 161 -18.32 5.14 22.60
CA ALA A 161 -19.46 6.04 22.39
C ALA A 161 -20.81 5.28 22.36
N PRO A 162 -21.33 4.83 23.52
CA PRO A 162 -22.51 3.97 23.57
C PRO A 162 -23.77 4.63 23.00
N GLN A 163 -23.87 5.97 23.08
CA GLN A 163 -25.00 6.73 22.54
C GLN A 163 -25.02 6.78 21.01
N LEU A 164 -23.85 6.65 20.38
CA LEU A 164 -23.68 6.69 18.92
C LEU A 164 -23.50 5.29 18.32
N ARG A 165 -23.73 4.23 19.10
CA ARG A 165 -23.47 2.83 18.71
C ARG A 165 -23.97 2.45 17.32
N VAL A 166 -25.20 2.84 16.96
CA VAL A 166 -25.78 2.53 15.65
C VAL A 166 -25.02 3.24 14.53
N HIS A 167 -24.64 4.51 14.74
CA HIS A 167 -23.85 5.30 13.80
C HIS A 167 -22.46 4.67 13.64
N THR A 168 -21.76 4.39 14.74
CA THR A 168 -20.44 3.75 14.73
C THR A 168 -20.48 2.39 14.04
N LEU A 169 -21.48 1.55 14.32
CA LEU A 169 -21.65 0.25 13.67
C LEU A 169 -21.85 0.40 12.15
N THR A 170 -22.66 1.38 11.74
CA THR A 170 -22.91 1.69 10.33
C THR A 170 -21.63 2.13 9.63
N GLY A 171 -20.85 3.02 10.25
CA GLY A 171 -19.56 3.46 9.72
C GLY A 171 -18.53 2.32 9.63
N ILE A 172 -18.44 1.47 10.66
CA ILE A 172 -17.59 0.27 10.62
C ILE A 172 -18.04 -0.65 9.48
N GLY A 173 -19.35 -0.81 9.26
CA GLY A 173 -19.91 -1.56 8.14
C GLY A 173 -19.43 -1.05 6.78
N TYR A 174 -19.48 0.28 6.56
CA TYR A 174 -18.96 0.91 5.35
C TYR A 174 -17.45 0.70 5.17
N ILE A 175 -16.67 0.83 6.24
CA ILE A 175 -15.21 0.62 6.24
C ILE A 175 -14.86 -0.84 5.91
N VAL A 176 -15.58 -1.80 6.48
CA VAL A 176 -15.36 -3.23 6.21
C VAL A 176 -15.74 -3.58 4.77
N ALA A 177 -16.86 -3.03 4.27
CA ALA A 177 -17.27 -3.20 2.88
C ALA A 177 -16.26 -2.58 1.89
N SER A 178 -15.73 -1.39 2.21
CA SER A 178 -14.74 -0.72 1.35
C SER A 178 -13.45 -1.53 1.26
N GLN A 179 -12.99 -2.10 2.37
CA GLN A 179 -11.80 -2.95 2.40
C GLN A 179 -11.96 -4.20 1.55
N LEU A 180 -13.15 -4.82 1.54
CA LEU A 180 -13.41 -5.95 0.66
C LEU A 180 -13.29 -5.56 -0.81
N VAL A 181 -13.93 -4.46 -1.22
CA VAL A 181 -13.88 -3.95 -2.60
C VAL A 181 -12.46 -3.60 -3.01
N GLN A 182 -11.73 -2.85 -2.17
CA GLN A 182 -10.34 -2.47 -2.41
C GLN A 182 -9.44 -3.69 -2.50
N THR A 183 -9.57 -4.66 -1.59
CA THR A 183 -8.75 -5.88 -1.63
C THR A 183 -9.03 -6.73 -2.87
N ALA A 184 -10.29 -6.81 -3.30
CA ALA A 184 -10.65 -7.46 -4.55
C ALA A 184 -10.02 -6.74 -5.76
N GLN A 185 -10.14 -5.41 -5.84
CA GLN A 185 -9.53 -4.59 -6.90
C GLN A 185 -8.03 -4.84 -7.01
N LEU A 186 -7.28 -4.72 -5.92
CA LEU A 186 -5.84 -4.96 -5.88
C LEU A 186 -5.46 -6.36 -6.32
N THR A 187 -6.27 -7.35 -5.93
CA THR A 187 -6.06 -8.74 -6.35
C THR A 187 -6.24 -8.85 -7.87
N PHE A 188 -7.30 -8.26 -8.42
CA PHE A 188 -7.52 -8.26 -9.87
C PHE A 188 -6.40 -7.54 -10.63
N GLU A 189 -5.95 -6.39 -10.13
CA GLU A 189 -4.86 -5.62 -10.71
C GLU A 189 -3.56 -6.43 -10.79
N GLY A 190 -3.16 -7.06 -9.66
CA GLY A 190 -1.93 -7.85 -9.57
C GLY A 190 -1.94 -9.14 -10.41
N TYR A 191 -3.11 -9.79 -10.58
CA TYR A 191 -3.18 -11.05 -11.35
C TYR A 191 -3.50 -10.88 -12.83
N PHE A 192 -4.39 -9.96 -13.18
CA PHE A 192 -4.96 -9.91 -14.53
C PHE A 192 -4.43 -8.73 -15.34
N LEU A 193 -4.23 -7.58 -14.71
CA LEU A 193 -3.91 -6.35 -15.46
C LEU A 193 -2.41 -6.23 -15.79
N GLN A 194 -1.54 -6.59 -14.84
CA GLN A 194 -0.09 -6.54 -15.08
C GLN A 194 0.33 -7.47 -16.24
N ASP A 195 -0.24 -8.68 -16.28
CA ASP A 195 0.03 -9.65 -17.35
C ASP A 195 -0.56 -9.21 -18.71
N ALA A 196 -1.72 -8.53 -18.70
CA ALA A 196 -2.43 -8.15 -19.92
C ALA A 196 -1.90 -6.87 -20.59
N VAL A 197 -1.46 -5.86 -19.82
CA VAL A 197 -1.22 -4.50 -20.35
C VAL A 197 0.24 -4.04 -20.27
N ARG A 198 1.13 -4.74 -19.54
CA ARG A 198 2.58 -4.40 -19.42
C ARG A 198 2.89 -2.92 -19.18
N LEU A 199 2.04 -2.24 -18.40
CA LEU A 199 2.26 -0.84 -18.00
C LEU A 199 3.14 -0.78 -16.75
N SER A 200 3.94 0.28 -16.62
CA SER A 200 4.78 0.41 -15.44
C SER A 200 3.97 0.81 -14.19
N PRO A 201 4.47 0.46 -12.98
CA PRO A 201 4.62 1.40 -11.90
C PRO A 201 3.55 2.42 -11.54
N LEU A 202 3.79 3.50 -12.24
CA LEU A 202 3.36 4.85 -12.00
C LEU A 202 2.43 5.25 -13.14
N GLU A 203 2.59 4.62 -14.31
CA GLU A 203 1.72 4.79 -15.47
C GLU A 203 0.33 4.21 -15.20
N MET A 204 0.20 3.06 -14.52
CA MET A 204 -1.13 2.54 -14.17
C MET A 204 -1.85 3.46 -13.18
N VAL A 205 -1.18 3.86 -12.09
CA VAL A 205 -1.76 4.78 -11.09
C VAL A 205 -2.15 6.11 -11.73
N GLY A 206 -1.31 6.62 -12.65
CA GLY A 206 -1.62 7.80 -13.44
C GLY A 206 -2.84 7.60 -14.36
N ALA A 207 -2.92 6.47 -15.06
CA ALA A 207 -4.03 6.13 -15.94
C ALA A 207 -5.34 5.94 -15.17
N GLU A 208 -5.30 5.27 -14.02
CA GLU A 208 -6.42 5.12 -13.09
C GLU A 208 -6.88 6.47 -12.56
N GLY A 209 -5.95 7.36 -12.20
CA GLY A 209 -6.27 8.72 -11.76
C GLY A 209 -6.97 9.53 -12.86
N VAL A 210 -6.48 9.48 -14.11
CA VAL A 210 -7.11 10.20 -15.23
C VAL A 210 -8.50 9.63 -15.55
N LEU A 211 -8.63 8.30 -15.62
CA LEU A 211 -9.91 7.65 -15.88
C LEU A 211 -10.89 7.86 -14.71
N GLY A 212 -10.41 7.81 -13.48
CA GLY A 212 -11.16 8.11 -12.26
C GLY A 212 -11.68 9.54 -12.26
N MET A 213 -10.85 10.53 -12.64
CA MET A 213 -11.29 11.92 -12.82
C MET A 213 -12.38 12.03 -13.90
N ALA A 214 -12.23 11.36 -15.04
CA ALA A 214 -13.21 11.36 -16.12
C ALA A 214 -14.55 10.72 -15.68
N MET A 215 -14.50 9.59 -14.98
CA MET A 215 -15.68 8.88 -14.47
C MET A 215 -16.36 9.66 -13.33
N MET A 216 -15.58 10.27 -12.44
CA MET A 216 -16.10 11.08 -11.35
C MET A 216 -16.85 12.31 -11.88
N SER A 217 -16.24 13.03 -12.84
CA SER A 217 -16.84 14.22 -13.45
C SER A 217 -17.99 13.91 -14.41
N GLY A 218 -17.90 12.83 -15.19
CA GLY A 218 -18.88 12.49 -16.21
C GLY A 218 -20.06 11.64 -15.74
N ILE A 219 -19.91 10.90 -14.64
CA ILE A 219 -20.91 9.93 -14.17
C ILE A 219 -21.29 10.18 -12.71
N VAL A 220 -20.33 10.13 -11.79
CA VAL A 220 -20.64 10.12 -10.34
C VAL A 220 -21.23 11.44 -9.87
N LEU A 221 -20.60 12.58 -10.19
CA LEU A 221 -21.08 13.90 -9.77
C LEU A 221 -22.43 14.26 -10.42
N PRO A 222 -22.65 14.08 -11.75
CA PRO A 222 -23.96 14.30 -12.35
C PRO A 222 -25.05 13.41 -11.75
N LEU A 223 -24.74 12.14 -11.47
CA LEU A 223 -25.69 11.22 -10.85
C LEU A 223 -26.06 11.66 -9.42
N ALA A 224 -25.08 12.11 -8.64
CA ALA A 224 -25.28 12.66 -7.31
C ALA A 224 -26.16 13.93 -7.31
N GLN A 225 -26.02 14.77 -8.34
CA GLN A 225 -26.81 15.98 -8.52
C GLN A 225 -28.26 15.71 -8.93
N VAL A 226 -28.51 14.72 -9.80
CA VAL A 226 -29.83 14.55 -10.45
C VAL A 226 -30.64 13.39 -9.88
N ALA A 227 -29.99 12.27 -9.54
CA ALA A 227 -30.71 11.02 -9.25
C ALA A 227 -30.80 10.69 -7.76
N VAL A 228 -29.91 11.26 -6.94
CA VAL A 228 -29.88 10.97 -5.50
C VAL A 228 -30.44 12.16 -4.73
N PRO A 229 -31.62 12.01 -4.08
CA PRO A 229 -32.16 13.07 -3.25
C PRO A 229 -31.30 13.25 -2.00
N GLY A 230 -31.09 14.49 -1.58
CA GLY A 230 -30.28 14.83 -0.43
C GLY A 230 -30.65 16.16 0.21
N SER A 231 -29.84 16.56 1.18
CA SER A 231 -30.06 17.74 2.01
C SER A 231 -29.49 19.03 1.42
N ASP A 232 -28.77 18.97 0.30
CA ASP A 232 -28.11 20.12 -0.31
C ASP A 232 -29.08 20.98 -1.13
N LEU A 233 -28.60 22.16 -1.52
CA LEU A 233 -29.37 23.15 -2.28
C LEU A 233 -29.91 22.52 -3.58
N GLY A 234 -31.23 22.51 -3.72
CA GLY A 234 -31.94 21.86 -4.83
C GLY A 234 -32.47 20.45 -4.53
N GLY A 235 -32.33 19.96 -3.29
CA GLY A 235 -32.82 18.65 -2.88
C GLY A 235 -31.99 17.50 -3.43
N CYS A 236 -30.76 17.78 -3.86
CA CYS A 236 -29.80 16.82 -4.38
C CYS A 236 -28.82 16.37 -3.30
N MET A 237 -28.06 15.31 -3.56
CA MET A 237 -27.07 14.80 -2.62
C MET A 237 -25.81 15.65 -2.56
N GLU A 238 -25.38 16.20 -3.69
CA GLU A 238 -24.18 17.04 -3.78
C GLU A 238 -24.40 18.08 -4.87
N ASN A 239 -24.23 19.37 -4.57
CA ASN A 239 -24.26 20.42 -5.57
C ASN A 239 -22.85 20.86 -5.97
N THR A 240 -22.29 20.19 -6.99
CA THR A 240 -20.90 20.43 -7.42
C THR A 240 -20.61 21.88 -7.80
N LEU A 241 -21.57 22.60 -8.40
CA LEU A 241 -21.34 24.00 -8.80
C LEU A 241 -21.23 24.93 -7.59
N GLU A 242 -22.04 24.68 -6.57
CA GLU A 242 -21.95 25.40 -5.31
C GLU A 242 -20.65 25.07 -4.56
N SER A 243 -20.29 23.79 -4.49
CA SER A 243 -19.02 23.33 -3.91
C SER A 243 -17.81 24.01 -4.58
N LEU A 244 -17.79 24.11 -5.91
CA LEU A 244 -16.73 24.83 -6.64
C LEU A 244 -16.75 26.34 -6.35
N ALA A 245 -17.92 26.95 -6.22
CA ALA A 245 -18.04 28.35 -5.85
C ALA A 245 -17.52 28.60 -4.42
N MET A 246 -17.78 27.70 -3.47
CA MET A 246 -17.24 27.78 -2.10
C MET A 246 -15.71 27.68 -2.07
N VAL A 247 -15.15 26.77 -2.87
CA VAL A 247 -13.69 26.63 -3.03
C VAL A 247 -13.08 27.90 -3.63
N ALA A 248 -13.70 28.47 -4.67
CA ALA A 248 -13.22 29.68 -5.32
C ALA A 248 -13.33 30.93 -4.42
N ALA A 249 -14.37 31.00 -3.59
CA ALA A 249 -14.60 32.14 -2.70
C ALA A 249 -13.68 32.15 -1.47
N THR A 250 -13.24 30.98 -0.98
CA THR A 250 -12.50 30.86 0.28
C THR A 250 -11.04 30.46 0.04
N PRO A 251 -10.07 31.39 0.15
CA PRO A 251 -8.66 31.10 -0.16
C PRO A 251 -8.05 30.05 0.78
N HIS A 252 -8.50 29.98 2.03
CA HIS A 252 -8.07 28.95 2.98
C HIS A 252 -8.44 27.54 2.51
N LEU A 253 -9.64 27.37 1.94
CA LEU A 253 -10.11 26.09 1.43
C LEU A 253 -9.32 25.68 0.19
N LEU A 254 -9.02 26.64 -0.69
CA LEU A 254 -8.19 26.40 -1.88
C LEU A 254 -6.78 25.94 -1.51
N VAL A 255 -6.14 26.59 -0.53
CA VAL A 255 -4.81 26.17 -0.04
C VAL A 255 -4.88 24.78 0.59
N LEU A 256 -5.90 24.50 1.41
CA LEU A 256 -6.09 23.20 2.02
C LEU A 256 -6.28 22.09 0.96
N LEU A 257 -7.09 22.35 -0.06
CA LEU A 257 -7.33 21.43 -1.17
C LEU A 257 -6.07 21.21 -2.01
N ALA A 258 -5.31 22.26 -2.30
CA ALA A 258 -4.04 22.16 -3.02
C ALA A 258 -3.00 21.33 -2.24
N CYS A 259 -2.88 21.57 -0.93
CA CYS A 259 -2.03 20.77 -0.05
C CYS A 259 -2.49 19.30 0.01
N TYR A 260 -3.80 19.04 0.04
CA TYR A 260 -4.35 17.69 0.04
C TYR A 260 -4.04 16.94 -1.26
N ILE A 261 -4.30 17.55 -2.42
CA ILE A 261 -4.02 16.95 -3.74
C ILE A 261 -2.51 16.73 -3.91
N GLY A 262 -1.69 17.73 -3.59
CA GLY A 262 -0.23 17.61 -3.66
C GLY A 262 0.32 16.53 -2.71
N GLY A 263 -0.23 16.46 -1.49
CA GLY A 263 0.12 15.43 -0.52
C GLY A 263 -0.26 14.02 -0.97
N LEU A 264 -1.44 13.84 -1.58
CA LEU A 264 -1.89 12.55 -2.11
C LEU A 264 -1.03 12.11 -3.31
N ALA A 265 -0.71 13.02 -4.22
CA ALA A 265 0.19 12.73 -5.34
C ALA A 265 1.60 12.36 -4.86
N ALA A 266 2.14 13.09 -3.88
CA ALA A 266 3.42 12.77 -3.27
C ALA A 266 3.39 11.42 -2.53
N TYR A 267 2.29 11.11 -1.83
CA TYR A 267 2.09 9.83 -1.15
C TYR A 267 2.16 8.66 -2.12
N ASN A 268 1.43 8.72 -3.24
CA ASN A 268 1.45 7.66 -4.26
C ASN A 268 2.84 7.55 -4.91
N PHE A 269 3.46 8.66 -5.29
CA PHE A 269 4.78 8.64 -5.91
C PHE A 269 5.88 8.09 -4.98
N ILE A 270 5.93 8.56 -3.73
CA ILE A 270 6.92 8.11 -2.74
C ILE A 270 6.64 6.65 -2.36
N GLY A 271 5.38 6.27 -2.20
CA GLY A 271 4.96 4.90 -1.93
C GLY A 271 5.51 3.92 -2.97
N MET A 272 5.30 4.21 -4.26
CA MET A 272 5.84 3.42 -5.35
C MET A 272 7.36 3.38 -5.38
N SER A 273 8.01 4.51 -5.09
CA SER A 273 9.47 4.62 -5.08
C SER A 273 10.11 3.78 -3.95
N ILE A 274 9.52 3.79 -2.75
CA ILE A 274 10.02 3.03 -1.60
C ILE A 274 9.84 1.53 -1.81
N SER A 275 8.70 1.10 -2.36
CA SER A 275 8.47 -0.31 -2.70
C SER A 275 9.56 -0.83 -3.65
N HIS A 276 9.94 -0.04 -4.66
CA HIS A 276 10.98 -0.41 -5.62
C HIS A 276 12.38 -0.48 -4.99
N ALA A 277 12.69 0.43 -4.06
CA ALA A 277 14.03 0.53 -3.47
C ALA A 277 14.26 -0.42 -2.28
N MET A 278 13.26 -0.61 -1.42
CA MET A 278 13.40 -1.26 -0.10
C MET A 278 12.51 -2.51 0.05
N GLY A 279 11.64 -2.78 -0.91
CA GLY A 279 10.71 -3.90 -0.89
C GLY A 279 9.42 -3.64 -0.10
N VAL A 280 8.48 -4.56 -0.25
CA VAL A 280 7.08 -4.44 0.22
C VAL A 280 6.99 -4.33 1.75
N MET A 281 7.84 -5.03 2.50
CA MET A 281 7.81 -5.02 3.97
C MET A 281 8.09 -3.63 4.56
N SER A 282 9.04 -2.88 3.99
CA SER A 282 9.37 -1.52 4.46
C SER A 282 8.19 -0.57 4.31
N ARG A 283 7.41 -0.73 3.24
CA ARG A 283 6.19 0.03 3.02
C ARG A 283 5.10 -0.29 4.05
N THR A 284 4.87 -1.57 4.34
CA THR A 284 3.91 -2.00 5.39
C THR A 284 4.26 -1.38 6.75
N VAL A 285 5.54 -1.29 7.08
CA VAL A 285 6.01 -0.63 8.31
C VAL A 285 5.71 0.87 8.30
N LEU A 286 5.89 1.55 7.17
CA LEU A 286 5.56 2.98 7.03
C LEU A 286 4.05 3.25 7.14
N GLU A 287 3.21 2.37 6.59
CA GLU A 287 1.75 2.47 6.70
C GLU A 287 1.27 2.28 8.14
N THR A 288 1.89 1.32 8.85
CA THR A 288 1.67 1.11 10.29
C THR A 288 2.10 2.34 11.08
N LEU A 289 3.29 2.90 10.78
CA LEU A 289 3.81 4.09 11.43
C LEU A 289 2.91 5.29 11.19
N ARG A 290 2.42 5.51 9.96
CA ARG A 290 1.45 6.55 9.63
C ARG A 290 0.22 6.44 10.52
N THR A 291 -0.35 5.25 10.66
CA THR A 291 -1.54 5.02 11.49
C THR A 291 -1.28 5.35 12.95
N LEU A 292 -0.13 4.92 13.49
CA LEU A 292 0.28 5.26 14.84
C LEU A 292 0.48 6.77 15.02
N LEU A 293 1.14 7.43 14.07
CA LEU A 293 1.36 8.88 14.09
C LEU A 293 0.05 9.66 14.01
N CYS A 294 -0.90 9.23 13.17
CA CYS A 294 -2.23 9.83 13.11
C CYS A 294 -2.99 9.68 14.43
N TRP A 295 -2.88 8.52 15.09
CA TRP A 295 -3.50 8.31 16.41
C TRP A 295 -2.85 9.19 17.49
N VAL A 296 -1.52 9.25 17.56
CA VAL A 296 -0.79 10.12 18.49
C VAL A 296 -1.10 11.60 18.22
N LEU A 297 -1.17 12.01 16.95
CA LEU A 297 -1.51 13.37 16.56
C LEU A 297 -2.96 13.71 16.95
N SER A 298 -3.90 12.79 16.75
CA SER A 298 -5.30 12.95 17.19
C SER A 298 -5.38 13.22 18.69
N LEU A 299 -4.60 12.47 19.49
CA LEU A 299 -4.52 12.69 20.93
C LEU A 299 -3.88 14.03 21.29
N ALA A 300 -2.77 14.40 20.62
CA ALA A 300 -2.09 15.66 20.85
C ALA A 300 -2.97 16.88 20.51
N LEU A 301 -3.75 16.80 19.42
CA LEU A 301 -4.72 17.83 19.05
C LEU A 301 -5.82 17.97 20.10
N HIS A 302 -6.28 16.85 20.67
CA HIS A 302 -7.31 16.86 21.72
C HIS A 302 -6.89 17.69 22.93
N TYR A 303 -5.64 17.54 23.39
CA TYR A 303 -5.12 18.21 24.58
C TYR A 303 -4.49 19.59 24.31
N SER A 304 -4.10 19.89 23.07
CA SER A 304 -3.47 21.17 22.73
C SER A 304 -4.49 22.25 22.34
N SER A 305 -5.39 21.96 21.37
CA SER A 305 -6.31 22.97 20.85
C SER A 305 -7.50 22.36 20.12
N GLN A 306 -8.63 22.25 20.83
CA GLN A 306 -9.93 21.84 20.26
C GLN A 306 -10.59 22.93 19.39
N VAL A 307 -10.04 24.15 19.39
CA VAL A 307 -10.68 25.33 18.76
C VAL A 307 -10.76 25.17 17.23
N TYR A 308 -9.75 24.55 16.62
CA TYR A 308 -9.65 24.45 15.17
C TYR A 308 -9.72 23.00 14.66
N PHE A 309 -9.23 22.02 15.43
CA PHE A 309 -9.21 20.62 15.05
C PHE A 309 -9.67 19.74 16.22
N GLY A 310 -10.71 18.93 15.97
CA GLY A 310 -11.18 17.95 16.94
C GLY A 310 -10.23 16.75 17.01
N GLY A 311 -9.66 16.50 18.18
CA GLY A 311 -8.89 15.30 18.48
C GLY A 311 -9.68 14.30 19.32
N GLU A 312 -9.24 13.04 19.35
CA GLU A 312 -9.85 11.99 20.15
C GLU A 312 -9.34 12.00 21.60
N GLU A 313 -10.25 11.84 22.57
CA GLU A 313 -9.93 11.80 24.00
C GLU A 313 -9.27 10.45 24.39
N LEU A 314 -8.39 10.47 25.38
CA LEU A 314 -7.92 9.24 26.01
C LEU A 314 -9.02 8.64 26.90
N SER A 315 -9.74 7.66 26.36
CA SER A 315 -10.77 6.92 27.09
C SER A 315 -10.22 5.63 27.71
N ASP A 316 -10.98 5.02 28.62
CA ASP A 316 -10.67 3.68 29.17
C ASP A 316 -10.53 2.61 28.07
N PHE A 317 -11.17 2.83 26.91
CA PHE A 317 -11.12 1.93 25.76
C PHE A 317 -9.98 2.24 24.78
N SER A 318 -9.26 3.37 24.94
CA SER A 318 -8.14 3.73 24.05
C SER A 318 -6.95 2.77 24.21
N ALA A 319 -6.72 2.22 25.41
CA ALA A 319 -5.74 1.16 25.62
C ALA A 319 -6.14 -0.14 24.90
N MET A 320 -7.45 -0.45 24.89
CA MET A 320 -8.00 -1.59 24.17
C MET A 320 -7.82 -1.39 22.65
N GLN A 321 -8.12 -0.19 22.14
CA GLN A 321 -7.93 0.20 20.75
C GLN A 321 -6.46 0.02 20.30
N LEU A 322 -5.51 0.56 21.10
CA LEU A 322 -4.08 0.43 20.82
C LEU A 322 -3.61 -1.03 20.86
N GLY A 323 -4.07 -1.81 21.85
CA GLY A 323 -3.79 -3.24 21.94
C GLY A 323 -4.29 -4.02 20.73
N GLY A 324 -5.50 -3.71 20.25
CA GLY A 324 -6.07 -4.29 19.03
C GLY A 324 -5.26 -3.92 17.79
N PHE A 325 -4.82 -2.67 17.67
CA PHE A 325 -3.96 -2.21 16.58
C PHE A 325 -2.59 -2.92 16.58
N ILE A 326 -1.93 -3.04 17.73
CA ILE A 326 -0.66 -3.78 17.87
C ILE A 326 -0.87 -5.23 17.46
N MET A 327 -1.96 -5.86 17.92
CA MET A 327 -2.26 -7.24 17.59
C MET A 327 -2.51 -7.43 16.09
N ALA A 328 -3.25 -6.52 15.45
CA ALA A 328 -3.50 -6.54 14.01
C ALA A 328 -2.22 -6.34 13.19
N THR A 329 -1.38 -5.41 13.62
CA THR A 329 -0.07 -5.14 13.01
C THR A 329 0.84 -6.36 13.11
N LEU A 330 0.94 -6.97 14.30
CA LEU A 330 1.73 -8.18 14.51
C LEU A 330 1.22 -9.33 13.64
N GLY A 331 -0.09 -9.47 13.49
CA GLY A 331 -0.70 -10.47 12.62
C GLY A 331 -0.28 -10.27 11.16
N THR A 332 -0.22 -9.03 10.70
CA THR A 332 0.23 -8.66 9.36
C THR A 332 1.71 -8.99 9.14
N LEU A 333 2.58 -8.60 10.09
CA LEU A 333 4.00 -8.91 10.03
C LEU A 333 4.27 -10.42 10.06
N LEU A 334 3.51 -11.16 10.87
CA LEU A 334 3.64 -12.60 11.00
C LEU A 334 3.17 -13.35 9.74
N TYR A 335 2.11 -12.85 9.10
CA TYR A 335 1.71 -13.34 7.80
C TYR A 335 2.84 -13.14 6.78
N GLY A 336 3.40 -11.93 6.66
CA GLY A 336 4.50 -11.66 5.71
C GLY A 336 5.76 -12.49 5.98
N ARG A 337 6.03 -12.86 7.24
CA ARG A 337 7.07 -13.84 7.58
C ARG A 337 6.74 -15.27 7.11
N GLY A 338 5.47 -15.63 7.10
CA GLY A 338 4.98 -16.88 6.50
C GLY A 338 5.30 -16.98 5.01
N ASP A 339 5.11 -15.89 4.26
CA ASP A 339 5.41 -15.84 2.83
C ASP A 339 6.91 -16.03 2.57
N ALA A 340 7.76 -15.35 3.36
CA ALA A 340 9.21 -15.52 3.28
C ALA A 340 9.63 -16.98 3.55
N ALA A 341 9.01 -17.63 4.53
CA ALA A 341 9.29 -19.03 4.85
C ALA A 341 8.85 -20.00 3.73
N ASP A 342 7.72 -19.74 3.07
CA ASP A 342 7.27 -20.56 1.95
C ASP A 342 8.13 -20.32 0.69
N CYS A 343 8.55 -19.08 0.43
CA CYS A 343 9.49 -18.75 -0.65
C CYS A 343 10.82 -19.51 -0.49
N GLN A 344 11.38 -19.52 0.72
CA GLN A 344 12.61 -20.26 1.02
C GLN A 344 12.43 -21.76 0.78
N ARG A 345 11.29 -22.36 1.17
CA ARG A 345 11.00 -23.78 0.93
C ARG A 345 10.90 -24.12 -0.55
N VAL A 346 10.36 -23.23 -1.38
CA VAL A 346 10.29 -23.44 -2.84
C VAL A 346 11.69 -23.40 -3.45
N PHE A 347 12.48 -22.40 -3.09
CA PHE A 347 13.87 -22.28 -3.54
C PHE A 347 14.70 -23.51 -3.16
N GLU A 348 14.61 -23.97 -1.91
CA GLU A 348 15.28 -25.18 -1.45
C GLU A 348 14.89 -26.42 -2.28
N ARG A 349 13.60 -26.56 -2.63
CA ARG A 349 13.14 -27.67 -3.49
C ARG A 349 13.70 -27.58 -4.91
N GLU A 350 13.81 -26.39 -5.49
CA GLU A 350 14.40 -26.19 -6.82
C GLU A 350 15.89 -26.50 -6.84
N VAL A 351 16.64 -26.02 -5.85
CA VAL A 351 18.07 -26.33 -5.69
C VAL A 351 18.29 -27.84 -5.52
N LEU A 352 17.47 -28.51 -4.71
CA LEU A 352 17.54 -29.97 -4.54
C LEU A 352 17.15 -30.74 -5.81
N ARG A 353 16.23 -30.22 -6.63
CA ARG A 353 15.90 -30.82 -7.93
C ARG A 353 17.07 -30.72 -8.90
N HIS A 354 17.71 -29.55 -9.00
CA HIS A 354 18.89 -29.38 -9.85
C HIS A 354 20.04 -30.29 -9.43
N ARG A 355 20.31 -30.44 -8.13
CA ARG A 355 21.34 -31.36 -7.62
C ARG A 355 21.07 -32.84 -7.87
N ARG A 356 19.82 -33.25 -8.09
CA ARG A 356 19.48 -34.65 -8.45
C ARG A 356 19.57 -34.91 -9.95
N GLN A 357 19.60 -33.86 -10.77
CA GLN A 357 19.68 -33.94 -12.23
C GLN A 357 21.12 -33.81 -12.75
N SER A 358 22.03 -33.24 -11.95
CA SER A 358 23.49 -33.24 -12.15
C SER A 358 24.13 -34.50 -11.59
#